data_AF-A0A2M8ED22-F1
#
_entry.id   AF-A0A2M8ED22-F1
#
_cell.length_a   1.000
_cell.length_b   1.000
_cell.length_c   1.000
_cell.angle_alpha   90.00
_cell.angle_beta   90.00
_cell.angle_gamma   90.00
#
_symmetry.space_group_name_H-M   'P 1'
#
loop_
_entity.id
_entity.type
_entity.pdbx_description
1 polymer ?
#
loop_
_entity_poly.entity_id
_entity_poly.type
_entity_poly.pdbx_seq_one_letter_code
_entity_poly.pdbx_strand_id
1 'polypeptide(L)' 'MFDDVFGMMSLCTENFRGGVRDSFGASIITDVLEPILMEIDSFRSFNEEFKRHAFNIDQVLEEARAIQLKAFGGAL' A
#
# COMPACT_ATOMS: atom_id res chain seq x y z
N MET A 1 6.46 4.11 1.07
CA MET A 1 7.05 2.96 0.35
C MET A 1 6.27 2.67 -0.93
N PHE A 2 5.07 2.10 -0.86
CA PHE A 2 4.28 1.85 -2.08
C PHE A 2 3.82 3.14 -2.77
N ASP A 3 3.56 4.21 -2.01
CA ASP A 3 3.30 5.54 -2.58
C ASP A 3 4.49 6.06 -3.40
N ASP A 4 5.72 5.87 -2.89
CA ASP A 4 6.95 6.30 -3.57
C ASP A 4 7.17 5.49 -4.85
N VAL A 5 6.96 4.17 -4.80
CA VAL A 5 7.05 3.28 -5.96
C VAL A 5 5.99 3.65 -7.00
N PHE A 6 4.76 3.93 -6.58
CA PHE A 6 3.69 4.37 -7.47
C PHE A 6 4.02 5.71 -8.14
N GLY A 7 4.56 6.67 -7.38
CA GLY A 7 4.98 7.97 -7.91
C GLY A 7 6.11 7.85 -8.94
N MET A 8 7.13 7.06 -8.63
CA MET A 8 8.26 6.80 -9.54
C MET A 8 7.82 6.08 -10.82
N MET A 9 6.97 5.07 -10.70
CA MET A 9 6.45 4.35 -11.86
C MET A 9 5.55 5.25 -12.72
N SER A 10 4.71 6.08 -12.09
CA SER A 10 3.83 7.02 -12.80
C SER A 10 4.65 8.01 -13.62
N LEU A 11 5.70 8.57 -13.04
CA LEU A 11 6.63 9.48 -13.73
C LEU A 11 7.35 8.78 -14.89
N CYS A 12 7.81 7.55 -14.68
CA CYS A 12 8.46 6.76 -15.73
C CYS A 12 7.53 6.50 -16.92
N THR A 13 6.29 6.08 -16.65
CA THR A 13 5.26 5.84 -17.67
C THR A 13 4.93 7.09 -18.45
N GLU A 14 4.77 8.24 -17.78
CA GLU A 14 4.50 9.52 -18.45
C GLU A 14 5.67 9.97 -19.33
N ASN A 15 6.91 9.85 -18.83
CA ASN A 15 8.10 10.18 -19.61
C ASN A 15 8.22 9.30 -20.86
N PHE A 16 7.99 8.00 -20.73
CA PHE A 16 7.98 7.07 -21.87
C PHE A 16 6.89 7.44 -22.87
N ARG A 17 5.66 7.65 -22.39
CA ARG A 17 4.49 8.04 -23.19
C ARG A 17 4.75 9.33 -23.97
N GLY A 18 5.43 10.32 -23.39
CA GLY A 18 5.82 11.56 -24.07
C GLY A 18 6.72 11.35 -25.31
N GLY A 19 7.51 10.28 -25.33
CA GLY A 19 8.42 9.94 -26.44
C GLY A 19 7.84 9.00 -27.50
N VAL A 20 6.77 8.28 -27.20
CA VAL A 20 6.18 7.29 -28.11
C VAL A 20 5.48 7.96 -29.30
N ARG A 21 5.76 7.47 -30.51
CA ARG A 21 5.13 7.93 -31.76
C ARG A 21 4.60 6.79 -32.63
N ASP A 22 5.00 5.56 -32.35
CA ASP A 22 4.61 4.37 -33.10
C ASP A 22 3.66 3.48 -32.31
N SER A 23 3.03 2.54 -33.02
CA SER A 23 2.05 1.61 -32.47
C SER A 23 2.65 0.59 -31.51
N PHE A 24 3.94 0.27 -31.63
CA PHE A 24 4.61 -0.70 -30.77
C PHE A 24 4.92 -0.09 -29.40
N GLY A 25 5.39 1.16 -29.36
CA GLY A 25 5.52 1.92 -28.13
C GLY A 25 4.16 2.13 -27.46
N ALA A 26 3.10 2.36 -28.24
CA ALA A 26 1.75 2.44 -27.70
C ALA A 26 1.31 1.13 -27.04
N SER A 27 1.60 -0.03 -27.65
CA SER A 27 1.27 -1.33 -27.03
C SER A 27 2.09 -1.60 -25.77
N ILE A 28 3.34 -1.13 -25.66
CA ILE A 28 4.10 -1.23 -24.40
C ILE A 28 3.41 -0.46 -23.27
N ILE A 29 2.84 0.71 -23.56
CA ILE A 29 2.12 1.50 -22.56
C ILE A 29 0.90 0.73 -22.06
N THR A 30 0.05 0.26 -22.97
CA THR A 30 -1.23 -0.37 -22.63
C THR A 30 -1.06 -1.77 -22.06
N ASP A 31 -0.13 -2.55 -22.59
CA ASP A 31 -0.06 -3.99 -22.30
C ASP A 31 0.95 -4.30 -21.20
N VAL A 32 1.80 -3.34 -20.83
CA VAL A 32 2.85 -3.53 -19.82
C VAL A 32 2.81 -2.46 -18.74
N LEU A 33 2.95 -1.18 -19.11
CA LEU A 33 3.15 -0.11 -18.11
C LEU A 33 1.88 0.18 -17.30
N GLU A 34 0.72 0.23 -17.96
CA GLU A 34 -0.57 0.42 -17.30
C GLU A 34 -0.93 -0.74 -16.34
N PRO A 35 -0.81 -2.02 -16.74
CA PRO A 35 -1.01 -3.15 -15.83
C PRO A 35 -0.08 -3.12 -14.61
N ILE A 36 1.20 -2.80 -14.80
CA ILE A 36 2.16 -2.68 -13.68
C ILE A 36 1.74 -1.57 -12.72
N LEU A 37 1.30 -0.42 -13.25
CA LEU A 37 0.80 0.68 -12.42
C LEU A 37 -0.45 0.28 -11.62
N MET A 38 -1.39 -0.45 -12.23
CA MET A 38 -2.57 -0.96 -11.53
C MET A 38 -2.18 -1.92 -10.40
N GLU A 39 -1.23 -2.81 -10.64
CA GLU A 39 -0.79 -3.77 -9.62
C GLU A 39 -0.10 -3.06 -8.45
N ILE A 40 0.72 -2.03 -8.72
CA ILE A 40 1.33 -1.21 -7.67
C ILE A 40 0.26 -0.48 -6.84
N ASP A 41 -0.80 0.05 -7.48
CA ASP A 41 -1.91 0.71 -6.78
C ASP A 41 -2.70 -0.27 -5.90
N SER A 42 -2.88 -1.52 -6.37
CA SER A 42 -3.45 -2.63 -5.60
C SER A 42 -2.61 -2.91 -4.35
N PHE A 43 -1.29 -3.04 -4.49
CA PHE A 43 -0.39 -3.22 -3.34
C PHE A 43 -0.41 -2.05 -2.36
N ARG A 44 -0.52 -0.81 -2.87
CA ARG A 44 -0.65 0.39 -2.02
C ARG A 44 -1.90 0.31 -1.15
N SER A 45 -3.04 -0.01 -1.76
CA SER A 45 -4.33 -0.15 -1.08
C SER A 45 -4.29 -1.28 -0.04
N PHE A 46 -3.76 -2.45 -0.42
CA PHE A 46 -3.59 -3.58 0.47
C PHE A 46 -2.71 -3.24 1.68
N ASN A 47 -1.60 -2.55 1.46
CA ASN A 47 -0.68 -2.16 2.54
C ASN A 47 -1.33 -1.18 3.53
N GLU A 48 -2.15 -0.24 3.06
CA GLU A 48 -2.88 0.67 3.96
C GLU A 48 -3.93 -0.08 4.80
N GLU A 49 -4.62 -1.06 4.21
CA GLU A 49 -5.52 -1.92 4.97
C GLU A 49 -4.75 -2.76 5.99
N PHE A 50 -3.63 -3.36 5.60
CA PHE A 50 -2.78 -4.15 6.50
C PHE A 50 -2.30 -3.33 7.71
N LYS A 51 -1.82 -2.11 7.49
CA LYS A 51 -1.42 -1.20 8.59
C LYS A 51 -2.57 -0.88 9.53
N ARG A 52 -3.77 -0.66 8.99
CA ARG A 52 -4.98 -0.40 9.80
C ARG A 52 -5.30 -1.60 10.68
N HIS A 53 -5.27 -2.81 10.12
CA HIS A 53 -5.51 -4.04 10.89
C HIS A 53 -4.46 -4.25 11.97
N ALA A 54 -3.18 -4.04 11.65
CA ALA A 54 -2.09 -4.13 12.64
C ALA A 54 -2.31 -3.16 13.82
N PHE A 55 -2.64 -1.89 13.53
CA PHE A 55 -2.93 -0.90 14.56
C PHE A 55 -4.11 -1.31 15.45
N ASN A 56 -5.20 -1.81 14.85
CA ASN A 56 -6.36 -2.26 15.61
C ASN A 56 -6.04 -3.44 16.53
N ILE A 57 -5.21 -4.39 16.05
CA ILE A 57 -4.75 -5.52 16.86
C ILE A 57 -3.91 -5.03 18.05
N ASP A 58 -2.96 -4.13 17.81
CA ASP A 58 -2.13 -3.56 18.87
C ASP A 58 -2.98 -2.84 19.92
N GLN A 59 -3.98 -2.08 19.49
CA GLN A 59 -4.92 -1.42 20.40
C GLN A 59 -5.69 -2.43 21.28
N VAL A 60 -6.26 -3.48 20.67
CA VAL A 60 -7.00 -4.53 21.41
C VAL A 60 -6.09 -5.25 22.40
N LEU A 61 -4.83 -5.51 22.02
CA LEU A 61 -3.86 -6.15 22.92
C LEU A 61 -3.52 -5.26 24.11
N GLU A 62 -3.35 -3.95 23.91
CA GLU A 62 -3.13 -2.99 25.01
C GLU A 62 -4.34 -2.87 25.92
N GLU A 63 -5.56 -2.84 25.37
CA GLU A 63 -6.80 -2.85 26.15
C GLU A 63 -6.92 -4.12 27.01
N ALA A 64 -6.61 -5.29 26.43
CA ALA A 64 -6.62 -6.57 27.15
C ALA A 64 -5.60 -6.58 28.31
N ARG A 65 -4.38 -6.07 28.08
CA ARG A 65 -3.35 -5.92 29.12
C ARG A 65 -3.82 -5.00 30.25
N ALA A 66 -4.45 -3.87 29.91
CA ALA A 66 -4.98 -2.94 30.91
C ALA A 66 -6.10 -3.56 31.76
N ILE A 67 -6.97 -4.38 31.16
CA ILE A 67 -8.00 -5.13 31.90
C ILE A 67 -7.35 -6.16 32.82
N GLN A 68 -6.37 -6.93 32.34
CA GLN A 68 -5.64 -7.91 33.15
C GLN A 68 -4.97 -7.23 34.35
N LEU A 69 -4.28 -6.10 34.14
CA LEU A 69 -3.63 -5.35 35.21
C LEU A 69 -4.63 -4.87 36.26
N LYS A 70 -5.80 -4.36 35.86
CA LYS A 70 -6.88 -3.96 36.78
C LYS A 70 -7.45 -5.14 37.55
N ALA A 71 -7.62 -6.30 36.89
CA ALA A 71 -8.14 -7.51 37.52
C ALA A 71 -7.19 -8.07 38.59
N PHE A 72 -5.87 -7.96 38.40
CA PHE A 72 -4.87 -8.41 39.37
C PHE A 72 -4.43 -7.34 40.39
N GLY A 73 -4.60 -6.05 40.07
CA GLY A 73 -4.24 -4.93 40.96
C GLY A 73 -5.28 -4.56 42.02
N GLY A 74 -6.48 -5.14 41.97
CA GLY A 74 -7.57 -4.92 42.95
C GLY A 74 -7.65 -5.94 44.09
N ALA A 75 -6.70 -6.87 44.17
CA ALA A 75 -6.71 -7.98 45.14
C ALA A 75 -5.60 -7.90 46.22
N LEU A 76 -5.12 -6.69 46.54
CA LEU A 76 -4.24 -6.42 47.69
C LEU A 76 -4.87 -5.37 48.60
#